data_AF-A0A811KBD2-F1
#
_entry.id   AF-A0A811KBD2-F1
#
_cell.length_a   1.000
_cell.length_b   1.000
_cell.length_c   1.000
_cell.angle_alpha   90.00
_cell.angle_beta   90.00
_cell.angle_gamma   90.00
#
_symmetry.space_group_name_H-M   'P 1'
#
loop_
_entity.id
_entity.type
_entity.pdbx_description
1 polymer ?
#
loop_
_entity_poly.entity_id
_entity_poly.type
_entity_poly.pdbx_seq_one_letter_code
_entity_poly.pdbx_strand_id
1 'polypeptide(L)'
;MGNCLPFMHLRRSDDTEQLEERNSGNSRSDNQQRQSSSRRSRSHASSYVNQLYASSNAYMEEGEQQAIDEKRKARVRGILASIPISQYELGQSINDECAICMLDFEPTESIRYLPCKHGYHVDCIDDWLLRSFTCPSCMEPVDSALLSVFTASSGIADIASIPKATSSRS
;
A
#
# COMPACT_ATOMS: atom_id res chain seq x y z
N MET A 1 -4.78 46.86 17.87
CA MET A 1 -4.97 45.78 16.89
C MET A 1 -3.87 44.76 17.08
N GLY A 2 -4.25 43.50 17.28
CA GLY A 2 -3.36 42.44 17.76
C GLY A 2 -2.34 41.98 16.73
N ASN A 3 -1.15 41.66 17.22
CA ASN A 3 -0.16 40.87 16.48
C ASN A 3 0.51 39.93 17.50
N CYS A 4 0.11 38.66 17.53
CA CYS A 4 0.74 37.63 18.34
C CYS A 4 1.06 36.43 17.43
N LEU A 5 2.35 36.20 17.17
CA LEU A 5 2.92 34.92 16.75
C LEU A 5 3.87 34.44 17.87
N PRO A 6 4.13 33.12 17.98
CA PRO A 6 4.33 32.44 19.26
C PRO A 6 5.80 32.31 19.63
N PHE A 7 6.10 32.67 20.89
CA PHE A 7 7.43 32.56 21.48
C PHE A 7 7.65 31.14 22.02
N MET A 8 8.58 30.42 21.41
CA MET A 8 9.21 29.21 21.94
C MET A 8 9.80 29.51 23.33
N HIS A 9 9.25 28.93 24.38
CA HIS A 9 9.86 28.98 25.71
C HIS A 9 10.73 27.75 25.97
N LEU A 10 12.03 27.99 25.86
CA LEU A 10 13.11 27.24 26.46
C LEU A 10 13.04 27.34 28.01
N ARG A 11 13.02 26.22 28.73
CA ARG A 11 13.52 26.04 30.12
C ARG A 11 13.89 24.56 30.27
N ARG A 12 15.17 24.15 30.34
CA ARG A 12 16.23 24.33 31.36
C ARG A 12 15.88 23.68 32.71
N SER A 13 16.68 22.68 33.05
CA SER A 13 16.84 21.89 34.30
C SER A 13 16.77 22.75 35.57
N ASP A 14 16.40 22.27 36.76
CA ASP A 14 16.96 21.15 37.56
C ASP A 14 16.02 20.87 38.78
N ASP A 15 16.48 20.04 39.74
CA ASP A 15 16.00 19.85 41.13
C ASP A 15 15.24 18.53 41.47
N THR A 16 16.06 17.50 41.74
CA THR A 16 16.19 16.73 43.02
C THR A 16 14.97 16.20 43.82
N GLU A 17 15.03 14.88 44.10
CA GLU A 17 14.72 14.18 45.39
C GLU A 17 13.24 14.13 45.86
N GLN A 18 12.65 13.09 46.47
CA GLN A 18 12.91 11.72 46.97
C GLN A 18 11.48 11.12 47.18
N LEU A 19 11.23 9.81 47.12
CA LEU A 19 11.05 8.94 48.30
C LEU A 19 10.74 7.50 47.85
N GLU A 20 11.21 6.57 48.67
CA GLU A 20 11.46 5.15 48.41
C GLU A 20 10.25 4.22 48.66
N GLU A 21 10.53 2.90 48.60
CA GLU A 21 9.80 1.72 49.14
C GLU A 21 9.15 0.84 48.04
N ARG A 22 9.38 -0.48 47.91
CA ARG A 22 10.00 -1.52 48.75
C ARG A 22 10.46 -2.71 47.87
N ASN A 23 11.48 -3.40 48.39
CA ASN A 23 12.16 -4.58 47.86
C ASN A 23 11.38 -5.89 48.15
N SER A 24 11.40 -6.84 47.22
CA SER A 24 11.28 -8.28 47.51
C SER A 24 12.03 -9.06 46.44
N GLY A 25 13.18 -9.62 46.85
CA GLY A 25 14.15 -10.25 45.96
C GLY A 25 13.95 -11.74 45.73
N ASN A 26 14.72 -12.28 44.77
CA ASN A 26 15.39 -13.58 44.93
C ASN A 26 16.62 -13.68 43.99
N SER A 27 17.82 -13.60 44.57
CA SER A 27 19.01 -14.49 44.42
C SER A 27 19.06 -15.45 43.22
N ARG A 28 20.15 -15.74 42.47
CA ARG A 28 21.63 -15.60 42.50
C ARG A 28 22.08 -15.95 41.06
N SER A 29 23.17 -15.43 40.46
CA SER A 29 24.56 -15.75 40.81
C SER A 29 25.56 -14.78 40.15
N ASP A 30 26.60 -14.49 40.92
CA ASP A 30 27.81 -13.75 40.60
C ASP A 30 28.58 -14.23 39.36
N ASN A 31 29.09 -13.29 38.58
CA ASN A 31 30.52 -13.28 38.25
C ASN A 31 30.98 -11.84 37.94
N GLN A 32 31.42 -11.12 38.96
CA GLN A 32 32.18 -9.87 38.81
C GLN A 32 33.66 -10.18 38.62
N GLN A 33 34.24 -9.76 37.50
CA GLN A 33 35.62 -9.23 37.43
C GLN A 33 35.77 -8.48 36.09
N ARG A 34 35.30 -7.23 36.02
CA ARG A 34 36.09 -5.99 36.04
C ARG A 34 37.19 -5.87 34.97
N GLN A 35 37.01 -4.82 34.15
CA GLN A 35 37.99 -3.92 33.55
C GLN A 35 38.62 -4.31 32.20
N SER A 36 37.99 -3.83 31.12
CA SER A 36 38.65 -2.99 30.11
C SER A 36 37.63 -2.48 29.08
N SER A 37 37.34 -1.19 29.23
CA SER A 37 36.82 -0.27 28.22
C SER A 37 37.14 -0.62 26.76
N SER A 38 36.16 -1.09 25.99
CA SER A 38 36.16 -0.95 24.52
C SER A 38 34.75 -1.05 23.91
N ARG A 39 34.20 0.14 23.59
CA ARG A 39 33.28 0.43 22.49
C ARG A 39 31.86 -0.14 22.54
N ARG A 40 31.06 0.35 23.49
CA ARG A 40 29.69 0.77 23.11
C ARG A 40 29.85 1.96 22.16
N SER A 41 29.96 1.70 20.85
CA SER A 41 29.86 2.74 19.83
C SER A 41 28.44 3.32 19.87
N ARG A 42 28.22 4.24 20.80
CA ARG A 42 27.08 5.17 20.75
C ARG A 42 27.30 6.02 19.50
N SER A 43 26.49 5.80 18.48
CA SER A 43 26.52 6.55 17.23
C SER A 43 26.35 8.04 17.52
N HIS A 44 27.47 8.76 17.55
CA HIS A 44 27.54 10.20 17.79
C HIS A 44 27.35 10.97 16.47
N ALA A 45 26.48 10.49 15.59
CA ALA A 45 26.04 11.30 14.46
C ALA A 45 25.11 12.38 15.03
N SER A 46 25.42 13.66 14.76
CA SER A 46 24.58 14.79 15.15
C SER A 46 23.13 14.51 14.77
N SER A 47 22.17 14.91 15.62
CA SER A 47 20.72 14.81 15.32
C SER A 47 20.40 15.30 13.90
N TYR A 48 21.07 16.37 13.47
CA TYR A 48 20.99 16.91 12.12
C TYR A 48 21.49 15.94 11.03
N VAL A 49 22.59 15.24 11.26
CA VAL A 49 23.14 14.24 10.32
C VAL A 49 22.19 13.05 10.20
N ASN A 50 21.60 12.58 11.32
CA ASN A 50 20.59 11.52 11.28
C ASN A 50 19.33 11.98 10.52
N GLN A 51 18.91 13.24 10.68
CA GLN A 51 17.77 13.80 9.98
C GLN A 51 18.02 13.93 8.47
N LEU A 52 19.20 14.44 8.06
CA LEU A 52 19.58 14.53 6.65
C LEU A 52 19.64 13.13 6.01
N TYR A 53 20.22 12.16 6.69
CA TYR A 53 20.26 10.78 6.22
C TYR A 53 18.86 10.17 6.08
N ALA A 54 17.99 10.35 7.07
CA ALA A 54 16.60 9.89 7.00
C ALA A 54 15.84 10.55 5.84
N SER A 55 16.02 11.85 5.60
CA SER A 55 15.40 12.54 4.45
C SER A 55 15.93 12.03 3.12
N SER A 56 17.25 11.82 2.98
CA SER A 56 17.86 11.27 1.77
C SER A 56 17.34 9.88 1.45
N ASN A 57 17.19 9.03 2.47
CA ASN A 57 16.62 7.70 2.29
C ASN A 57 15.15 7.78 1.89
N ALA A 58 14.36 8.65 2.52
CA ALA A 58 12.96 8.84 2.15
C ALA A 58 12.80 9.27 0.67
N TYR A 59 13.62 10.21 0.18
CA TYR A 59 13.60 10.60 -1.24
C TYR A 59 13.96 9.44 -2.19
N MET A 60 14.94 8.61 -1.81
CA MET A 60 15.35 7.44 -2.59
C MET A 60 14.26 6.37 -2.59
N GLU A 61 13.65 6.09 -1.43
CA GLU A 61 12.53 5.14 -1.25
C GLU A 61 11.29 5.59 -2.03
N GLU A 62 10.96 6.89 -1.99
CA GLU A 62 9.87 7.48 -2.80
C GLU A 62 10.12 7.28 -4.30
N GLY A 63 11.35 7.51 -4.76
CA GLY A 63 11.72 7.30 -6.16
C GLY A 63 11.60 5.83 -6.60
N GLU A 64 12.03 4.90 -5.76
CA GLU A 64 11.88 3.46 -6.03
C GLU A 64 10.40 3.05 -6.05
N GLN A 65 9.61 3.52 -5.07
CA GLN A 65 8.19 3.22 -4.99
C GLN A 65 7.42 3.78 -6.19
N GLN A 66 7.79 4.97 -6.67
CA GLN A 66 7.25 5.57 -7.89
C GLN A 66 7.59 4.71 -9.12
N ALA A 67 8.85 4.25 -9.24
CA ALA A 67 9.25 3.41 -10.36
C ALA A 67 8.52 2.06 -10.38
N ILE A 68 8.26 1.46 -9.21
CA ILE A 68 7.47 0.23 -9.08
C ILE A 68 6.01 0.48 -9.50
N ASP A 69 5.41 1.58 -9.02
CA ASP A 69 4.03 1.94 -9.34
C ASP A 69 3.84 2.25 -10.83
N GLU A 70 4.78 2.96 -11.46
CA GLU A 70 4.74 3.22 -12.90
C GLU A 70 4.84 1.94 -13.73
N LYS A 71 5.72 1.00 -13.36
CA LYS A 71 5.78 -0.33 -13.99
C LYS A 71 4.47 -1.09 -13.83
N ARG A 72 3.85 -1.03 -12.64
CA ARG A 72 2.54 -1.65 -12.37
C ARG A 72 1.45 -1.03 -13.23
N LYS A 73 1.34 0.31 -13.27
CA LYS A 73 0.38 1.04 -14.10
C LYS A 73 0.56 0.75 -15.58
N ALA A 74 1.80 0.70 -16.07
CA ALA A 74 2.09 0.36 -17.47
C ALA A 74 1.56 -1.03 -17.84
N ARG A 75 1.75 -2.02 -16.97
CA ARG A 75 1.16 -3.37 -17.14
C ARG A 75 -0.37 -3.32 -17.17
N VAL A 76 -0.98 -2.61 -16.23
CA VAL A 76 -2.45 -2.48 -16.16
C VAL A 76 -3.00 -1.83 -17.43
N ARG A 77 -2.40 -0.72 -17.91
CA ARG A 77 -2.80 -0.08 -19.17
C ARG A 77 -2.76 -1.04 -20.37
N GLY A 78 -1.74 -1.88 -20.44
CA GLY A 78 -1.64 -2.91 -21.48
C GLY A 78 -2.80 -3.90 -21.44
N ILE A 79 -3.27 -4.27 -20.24
CA ILE A 79 -4.43 -5.15 -20.07
C ILE A 79 -5.74 -4.40 -20.37
N LEU A 80 -5.89 -3.16 -19.93
CA LEU A 80 -7.09 -2.35 -20.23
C LEU A 80 -7.29 -2.18 -21.74
N ALA A 81 -6.21 -2.02 -22.49
CA ALA A 81 -6.26 -1.92 -23.95
C ALA A 81 -6.79 -3.18 -24.64
N SER A 82 -6.72 -4.36 -24.00
CA SER A 82 -7.27 -5.60 -24.57
C SER A 82 -8.73 -5.85 -24.19
N ILE A 83 -9.28 -5.10 -23.22
CA ILE A 83 -10.69 -5.19 -22.86
C ILE A 83 -11.50 -4.41 -23.90
N PRO A 84 -12.53 -5.01 -24.53
CA PRO A 84 -13.32 -4.35 -25.55
C PRO A 84 -14.09 -3.14 -24.97
N ILE A 85 -14.18 -2.11 -25.80
CA ILE A 85 -15.01 -0.93 -25.56
C ILE A 85 -16.18 -1.02 -26.54
N SER A 86 -17.39 -0.77 -26.05
CA SER A 86 -18.58 -0.66 -26.90
C SER A 86 -19.28 0.66 -26.63
N GLN A 87 -20.05 1.12 -27.61
CA GLN A 87 -20.97 2.23 -27.37
C GLN A 87 -22.16 1.73 -26.56
N TYR A 88 -22.68 2.57 -25.68
CA TYR A 88 -23.87 2.24 -24.92
C TYR A 88 -25.08 2.09 -25.85
N GLU A 89 -25.74 0.93 -25.77
CA GLU A 89 -27.06 0.66 -26.33
C GLU A 89 -28.00 0.18 -25.22
N LEU A 90 -29.25 0.65 -25.26
CA LEU A 90 -30.25 0.32 -24.24
C LEU A 90 -30.43 -1.21 -24.13
N GLY A 91 -30.26 -1.76 -22.93
CA GLY A 91 -30.44 -3.21 -22.65
C GLY A 91 -29.20 -4.09 -22.81
N GLN A 92 -28.01 -3.51 -23.04
CA GLN A 92 -26.74 -4.26 -23.15
C GLN A 92 -26.01 -4.41 -21.80
N SER A 93 -26.35 -3.61 -20.80
CA SER A 93 -25.79 -3.61 -19.44
C SER A 93 -26.77 -4.12 -18.39
N ILE A 94 -26.23 -4.56 -17.26
CA ILE A 94 -27.03 -4.92 -16.07
C ILE A 94 -27.65 -3.66 -15.43
N ASN A 95 -26.98 -2.51 -15.56
CA ASN A 95 -27.39 -1.21 -15.03
C ASN A 95 -27.28 -0.13 -16.11
N ASP A 96 -28.16 0.86 -16.08
CA ASP A 96 -28.18 1.98 -17.04
C ASP A 96 -27.46 3.25 -16.50
N GLU A 97 -26.77 3.12 -15.37
CA GLU A 97 -25.98 4.18 -14.74
C GLU A 97 -24.55 3.73 -14.45
N CYS A 98 -23.62 4.68 -14.46
CA CYS A 98 -22.25 4.44 -14.02
C CYS A 98 -22.14 4.53 -12.50
N ALA A 99 -21.85 3.43 -11.82
CA ALA A 99 -21.69 3.41 -10.36
C ALA A 99 -20.45 4.20 -9.83
N ILE A 100 -19.60 4.74 -10.71
CA ILE A 100 -18.41 5.54 -10.31
C ILE A 100 -18.75 7.02 -10.28
N CYS A 101 -19.32 7.57 -11.37
CA CYS A 101 -19.68 8.98 -11.45
C CYS A 101 -21.16 9.26 -11.08
N MET A 102 -21.96 8.20 -10.90
CA MET A 102 -23.40 8.26 -10.59
C MET A 102 -24.22 9.01 -11.64
N LEU A 103 -23.80 8.91 -12.91
CA LEU A 103 -24.52 9.47 -14.06
C LEU A 103 -25.12 8.36 -14.91
N ASP A 104 -26.30 8.61 -15.44
CA ASP A 104 -26.95 7.75 -16.43
C ASP A 104 -26.10 7.68 -17.70
N PHE A 105 -26.15 6.53 -18.39
CA PHE A 105 -25.47 6.38 -19.67
C PHE A 105 -26.27 7.07 -20.78
N GLU A 106 -25.58 7.85 -21.59
CA GLU A 106 -26.15 8.43 -22.80
C GLU A 106 -25.87 7.57 -24.03
N PRO A 107 -26.78 7.54 -25.03
CA PRO A 107 -26.51 6.89 -26.30
C PRO A 107 -25.21 7.44 -26.90
N THR A 108 -24.38 6.56 -27.48
CA THR A 108 -23.05 6.87 -28.06
C THR A 108 -21.89 7.04 -27.07
N GLU A 109 -22.14 7.02 -25.76
CA GLU A 109 -21.03 7.03 -24.79
C GLU A 109 -20.21 5.76 -24.87
N SER A 110 -18.89 5.90 -24.67
CA SER A 110 -17.98 4.77 -24.65
C SER A 110 -18.03 4.09 -23.29
N ILE A 111 -18.54 2.85 -23.29
CA ILE A 111 -18.68 2.02 -22.10
C ILE A 111 -17.69 0.86 -22.20
N ARG A 112 -16.99 0.62 -21.09
CA ARG A 112 -16.17 -0.58 -20.94
C ARG A 112 -16.91 -1.58 -20.08
N TYR A 113 -17.15 -2.74 -20.66
CA TYR A 113 -17.72 -3.88 -19.94
C TYR A 113 -16.59 -4.75 -19.41
N LEU A 114 -16.56 -4.90 -18.09
CA LEU A 114 -15.64 -5.83 -17.45
C LEU A 114 -16.07 -7.28 -17.74
N PRO A 115 -15.17 -8.27 -17.60
CA PRO A 115 -15.53 -9.68 -17.79
C PRO A 115 -16.66 -10.19 -16.89
N CYS A 116 -16.87 -9.55 -15.72
CA CYS A 116 -18.01 -9.80 -14.82
C CYS A 116 -19.31 -9.13 -15.28
N LYS A 117 -19.35 -8.55 -16.49
CA LYS A 117 -20.49 -7.90 -17.17
C LYS A 117 -20.97 -6.56 -16.60
N HIS A 118 -20.29 -6.01 -15.60
CA HIS A 118 -20.54 -4.65 -15.14
C HIS A 118 -19.96 -3.63 -16.14
N GLY A 119 -20.77 -2.62 -16.49
CA GLY A 119 -20.42 -1.56 -17.42
C GLY A 119 -20.18 -0.23 -16.71
N TYR A 120 -19.23 0.54 -17.23
CA TYR A 120 -18.84 1.87 -16.71
C TYR A 120 -18.33 2.73 -17.86
N HIS A 121 -18.35 4.07 -17.73
CA HIS A 121 -17.63 4.93 -18.66
C HIS A 121 -16.15 4.54 -18.71
N VAL A 122 -15.58 4.51 -19.90
CA VAL A 122 -14.16 4.16 -20.12
C VAL A 122 -13.25 4.98 -19.21
N ASP A 123 -13.44 6.31 -19.17
CA ASP A 123 -12.61 7.20 -18.36
C ASP A 123 -12.74 6.91 -16.86
N CYS A 124 -13.96 6.61 -16.39
CA CYS A 124 -14.21 6.34 -14.98
C CYS A 124 -13.55 5.03 -14.53
N ILE A 125 -13.69 3.97 -15.31
CA ILE A 125 -13.19 2.64 -14.91
C ILE A 125 -11.70 2.47 -15.18
N ASP A 126 -11.12 3.13 -16.18
CA ASP A 126 -9.69 3.03 -16.45
C ASP A 126 -8.89 3.66 -15.30
N ASP A 127 -9.29 4.83 -14.81
CA ASP A 127 -8.68 5.48 -13.64
C ASP A 127 -8.83 4.64 -12.37
N TRP A 128 -9.99 4.01 -12.19
CA TRP A 128 -10.21 3.09 -11.08
C TRP A 128 -9.26 1.89 -11.15
N LEU A 129 -9.16 1.24 -12.31
CA LEU A 129 -8.36 0.02 -12.50
C LEU A 129 -6.85 0.27 -12.39
N LEU A 130 -6.39 1.48 -12.70
CA LEU A 130 -5.01 1.91 -12.42
C LEU A 130 -4.70 1.91 -10.91
N ARG A 131 -5.69 2.20 -10.06
CA ARG A 131 -5.54 2.19 -8.59
C ARG A 131 -5.76 0.79 -8.03
N SER A 132 -6.90 0.18 -8.35
CA SER A 132 -7.28 -1.16 -7.89
C SER A 132 -7.80 -2.00 -9.04
N PHE A 133 -7.17 -3.13 -9.34
CA PHE A 133 -7.54 -4.01 -10.46
C PHE A 133 -8.75 -4.91 -10.13
N THR A 134 -9.79 -4.32 -9.54
CA THR A 134 -11.00 -5.00 -9.04
C THR A 134 -12.26 -4.26 -9.51
N CYS A 135 -13.33 -5.00 -9.77
CA CYS A 135 -14.62 -4.43 -10.15
C CYS A 135 -15.26 -3.66 -8.97
N PRO A 136 -15.68 -2.39 -9.16
CA PRO A 136 -16.39 -1.63 -8.12
C PRO A 136 -17.68 -2.28 -7.62
N SER A 137 -18.46 -2.93 -8.51
CA SER A 137 -19.76 -3.50 -8.15
C SER A 137 -19.69 -4.88 -7.49
N CYS A 138 -18.82 -5.79 -7.96
CA CYS A 138 -18.75 -7.17 -7.43
C CYS A 138 -17.49 -7.48 -6.61
N MET A 139 -16.54 -6.55 -6.52
CA MET A 139 -15.25 -6.72 -5.83
C MET A 139 -14.36 -7.86 -6.36
N GLU A 140 -14.75 -8.54 -7.44
CA GLU A 140 -13.93 -9.57 -8.08
C GLU A 140 -12.78 -8.93 -8.89
N PRO A 141 -11.60 -9.58 -8.93
CA PRO A 141 -10.46 -9.05 -9.64
C PRO A 141 -10.64 -9.27 -11.15
N VAL A 142 -10.27 -8.26 -11.94
CA VAL A 142 -10.54 -8.26 -13.40
C VAL A 142 -9.70 -9.31 -14.15
N ASP A 143 -8.60 -9.76 -13.56
CA ASP A 143 -7.72 -10.81 -14.10
C ASP A 143 -8.34 -12.21 -14.03
N SER A 144 -9.13 -12.52 -13.00
CA SER A 144 -9.69 -13.86 -12.77
C SER A 144 -10.51 -14.37 -13.95
N ALA A 145 -11.17 -13.46 -14.65
CA ALA A 145 -11.97 -13.77 -15.82
C ALA A 145 -11.20 -13.64 -17.15
N LEU A 146 -10.05 -12.95 -17.18
CA LEU A 146 -9.14 -13.00 -18.33
C LEU A 146 -8.29 -14.29 -18.30
N LEU A 147 -7.92 -14.74 -17.11
CA LEU A 147 -7.24 -16.01 -16.86
C LEU A 147 -8.12 -17.20 -17.20
N SER A 148 -9.44 -17.16 -16.96
CA SER A 148 -10.33 -18.25 -17.37
C SER A 148 -10.38 -18.40 -18.91
N VAL A 149 -10.37 -17.28 -19.65
CA VAL A 149 -10.30 -17.28 -21.13
C VAL A 149 -8.93 -17.73 -21.64
N PHE A 150 -7.84 -17.29 -20.99
CA PHE A 150 -6.47 -17.62 -21.41
C PHE A 150 -6.07 -19.07 -21.04
N THR A 151 -6.51 -19.59 -19.89
CA THR A 151 -6.28 -20.98 -19.47
C THR A 151 -7.18 -21.97 -20.22
N ALA A 152 -8.41 -21.58 -20.58
CA ALA A 152 -9.27 -22.39 -21.44
C ALA A 152 -8.71 -22.53 -22.87
N SER A 153 -8.02 -21.51 -23.38
CA SER A 153 -7.39 -21.53 -24.72
C SER A 153 -5.99 -22.12 -24.74
N SER A 154 -5.24 -22.03 -23.63
CA SER A 154 -3.83 -22.48 -23.56
C SER A 154 -3.61 -23.81 -22.84
N GLY A 155 -4.65 -24.41 -22.22
CA GLY A 155 -4.53 -25.72 -21.57
C GLY A 155 -3.63 -25.74 -20.32
N ILE A 156 -3.31 -24.58 -19.73
CA ILE A 156 -2.45 -24.47 -18.54
C ILE A 156 -3.36 -24.32 -17.30
N ALA A 157 -3.99 -25.41 -16.88
CA ALA A 157 -4.82 -25.44 -15.66
C ALA A 157 -4.00 -25.70 -14.37
N ASP A 158 -2.72 -26.05 -14.46
CA ASP A 158 -2.00 -26.68 -13.34
C ASP A 158 -1.14 -25.74 -12.46
N ILE A 159 -1.10 -24.43 -12.70
CA ILE A 159 -0.27 -23.52 -11.88
C ILE A 159 -0.96 -23.12 -10.55
N ALA A 160 -2.26 -23.41 -10.40
CA ALA A 160 -2.99 -23.14 -9.14
C ALA A 160 -2.73 -24.15 -8.01
N SER A 161 -1.80 -25.10 -8.17
CA SER A 161 -1.41 -26.05 -7.13
C SER A 161 0.00 -25.77 -6.58
N ILE A 162 0.18 -24.65 -5.88
CA ILE A 162 1.31 -24.50 -4.96
C ILE A 162 0.88 -25.14 -3.62
N PRO A 163 1.48 -26.26 -3.17
CA PRO A 163 1.14 -26.83 -1.88
C PRO A 163 1.56 -25.87 -0.76
N LYS A 164 0.60 -25.55 0.11
CA LYS A 164 0.82 -24.79 1.35
C LYS A 164 1.80 -25.59 2.20
N ALA A 165 3.03 -25.11 2.33
CA ALA A 165 4.04 -25.73 3.19
C ALA A 165 3.52 -25.74 4.64
N THR A 166 3.21 -26.92 5.17
CA THR A 166 2.89 -27.13 6.57
C THR A 166 4.17 -27.07 7.39
N SER A 167 4.41 -25.98 8.11
CA SER A 167 5.38 -25.95 9.20
C SER A 167 4.74 -26.57 10.43
N SER A 168 4.92 -27.87 10.62
CA SER A 168 4.72 -28.54 11.91
C SER A 168 6.08 -28.59 12.60
N ARG A 169 6.26 -27.72 13.60
CA ARG A 169 7.40 -27.76 14.53
C ARG A 169 7.03 -28.67 15.71
N SER A 170 7.95 -29.56 16.02
CA SER A 170 7.90 -30.62 17.04
C SER A 170 7.70 -30.13 18.46
#